data_AF-A0A357I557-F1
#
_entry.id   AF-A0A357I557-F1
#
_cell.length_a   1.000
_cell.length_b   1.000
_cell.length_c   1.000
_cell.angle_alpha   90.00
_cell.angle_beta   90.00
_cell.angle_gamma   90.00
#
_symmetry.space_group_name_H-M   'P 1'
#
loop_
_entity.id
_entity.type
_entity.pdbx_description
1 polymer ?
#
loop_
_entity_poly.entity_id
_entity_poly.type
_entity_poly.pdbx_seq_one_letter_code
_entity_poly.pdbx_strand_id
1 'polypeptide(L)'
;MANIGKYNTLTVLEKSDHGLYLDGGAHEKILMPTRYVTPEMTIGSEVEVFVYNDSEDRLVATTETPYAQAGEFAYLEVISVHPTAGAFLDWGLSKDLLLPYREQGNTLFTEGDGAIVAVYVDEYTNRVVASTRLHNHLPPEKPPYEV
;
A
#
# COMPACT_ATOMS: atom_id res chain seq x y z
N MET A 1 -6.58 -11.61 10.66
CA MET A 1 -6.17 -11.82 9.25
C MET A 1 -5.52 -10.53 8.79
N ALA A 2 -4.35 -10.60 8.17
CA ALA A 2 -3.67 -9.39 7.71
C ALA A 2 -4.46 -8.73 6.56
N ASN A 3 -4.71 -7.43 6.66
CA ASN A 3 -5.38 -6.64 5.64
C ASN A 3 -4.33 -5.96 4.76
N ILE A 4 -4.35 -6.26 3.46
CA ILE A 4 -3.45 -5.65 2.48
C ILE A 4 -3.79 -4.17 2.32
N GLY A 5 -2.76 -3.33 2.20
CA GLY A 5 -2.89 -1.88 2.07
C GLY A 5 -3.32 -1.18 3.34
N LYS A 6 -3.19 -1.82 4.52
CA LYS A 6 -3.54 -1.25 5.83
C LYS A 6 -2.49 -1.59 6.88
N TYR A 7 -2.52 -0.85 7.99
CA TYR A 7 -1.84 -1.24 9.22
C TYR A 7 -2.46 -2.48 9.85
N ASN A 8 -1.59 -3.34 10.37
CA ASN A 8 -1.94 -4.56 11.08
C ASN A 8 -1.01 -4.71 12.28
N THR A 9 -1.54 -5.20 13.39
CA THR A 9 -0.74 -5.68 14.51
C THR A 9 -0.51 -7.17 14.32
N LEU A 10 0.71 -7.58 14.00
CA LEU A 10 1.07 -8.97 13.70
C LEU A 10 2.10 -9.51 14.69
N THR A 11 2.00 -10.79 15.04
CA THR A 11 2.94 -11.46 15.97
C THR A 11 4.17 -11.99 15.24
N VAL A 12 5.36 -11.79 15.80
CA VAL A 12 6.61 -12.37 15.28
C VAL A 12 6.65 -13.87 15.55
N LEU A 13 6.74 -14.68 14.50
CA LEU A 13 6.79 -16.14 14.58
C LEU A 13 8.22 -16.69 14.62
N GLU A 14 9.09 -16.17 13.76
CA GLU A 14 10.47 -16.65 13.63
C GLU A 14 11.41 -15.57 13.11
N LYS A 15 12.71 -15.74 13.39
CA LYS A 15 13.80 -14.90 12.87
C LYS A 15 14.54 -15.64 11.76
N SER A 16 14.96 -14.90 10.74
CA SER A 16 15.80 -15.40 9.65
C SER A 16 16.84 -14.36 9.26
N ASP A 17 17.78 -14.73 8.39
CA ASP A 17 18.79 -13.79 7.85
C ASP A 17 18.15 -12.66 7.02
N HIS A 18 16.94 -12.89 6.48
CA HIS A 18 16.21 -11.94 5.66
C HIS A 18 15.26 -11.02 6.45
N GLY A 19 15.09 -11.26 7.75
CA GLY A 19 14.26 -10.45 8.64
C GLY A 19 13.37 -11.30 9.55
N LEU A 20 12.20 -10.76 9.89
CA LEU A 20 11.23 -11.42 10.76
C LEU A 20 10.05 -11.94 9.94
N TYR A 21 9.61 -13.17 10.20
CA TYR A 21 8.35 -13.65 9.67
C TYR A 21 7.24 -13.41 10.69
N LEU A 22 6.20 -12.73 10.26
CA LEU A 22 5.03 -12.35 11.04
C LEU A 22 3.85 -13.26 10.70
N ASP A 23 2.97 -13.49 11.67
CA ASP A 23 1.72 -14.24 11.47
C ASP A 23 0.74 -13.44 10.60
N GLY A 24 0.61 -13.81 9.33
CA GLY A 24 -0.33 -13.22 8.38
C GLY A 24 -1.74 -13.81 8.45
N GLY A 25 -1.97 -14.83 9.30
CA GLY A 25 -3.20 -15.61 9.33
C GLY A 25 -3.44 -16.35 8.02
N ALA A 26 -4.47 -15.96 7.26
CA ALA A 26 -4.81 -16.60 5.97
C ALA A 26 -3.73 -16.39 4.88
N HIS A 27 -2.86 -15.39 5.04
CA HIS A 27 -1.72 -15.17 4.17
C HIS A 27 -0.45 -15.91 4.64
N GLU A 28 -0.60 -16.89 5.55
CA GLU A 28 0.49 -17.67 6.14
C GLU A 28 1.53 -16.78 6.84
N LYS A 29 2.77 -16.76 6.35
CA LYS A 29 3.87 -15.98 6.90
C LYS A 29 4.15 -14.77 6.02
N ILE A 30 4.21 -13.58 6.62
CA ILE A 30 4.56 -12.33 5.94
C ILE A 30 5.97 -11.92 6.37
N LEU A 31 6.86 -11.69 5.42
CA LEU A 31 8.22 -11.24 5.71
C LEU A 31 8.24 -9.74 6.01
N MET A 32 8.84 -9.37 7.13
CA MET A 32 9.33 -8.02 7.42
C MET A 32 10.85 -7.99 7.20
N PRO A 33 11.34 -7.34 6.12
CA PRO A 33 12.77 -7.30 5.81
C PRO A 33 13.65 -6.77 6.95
N THR A 34 14.88 -7.29 7.05
CA THR A 34 15.86 -6.94 8.10
C THR A 34 16.04 -5.43 8.30
N ARG A 35 15.94 -4.63 7.25
CA ARG A 35 16.09 -3.15 7.32
C ARG A 35 15.06 -2.46 8.22
N TYR A 36 13.92 -3.10 8.49
CA TYR A 36 12.84 -2.58 9.32
C TYR A 36 12.84 -3.15 10.74
N VAL A 37 13.74 -4.10 11.04
CA VAL A 37 13.77 -4.82 12.31
C VAL A 37 14.52 -4.01 13.35
N THR A 38 13.90 -3.81 14.52
CA THR A 38 14.57 -3.22 15.70
C THR A 38 14.99 -4.32 16.69
N PRO A 39 15.96 -4.06 17.58
CA PRO A 39 16.41 -5.04 18.58
C PRO A 39 15.30 -5.54 19.52
N GLU A 40 14.26 -4.73 19.73
CA GLU A 40 13.13 -5.02 20.63
C GLU A 40 12.15 -6.03 20.02
N MET A 41 12.18 -6.22 18.70
CA MET A 41 11.32 -7.17 17.99
C MET A 41 11.88 -8.60 18.15
N THR A 42 11.34 -9.31 19.13
CA THR A 42 11.68 -10.71 19.44
C THR A 42 10.52 -11.63 19.09
N ILE A 43 10.79 -12.94 19.06
CA ILE A 43 9.75 -13.94 18.77
C ILE A 43 8.68 -13.84 19.85
N GLY A 44 7.41 -13.81 19.43
CA GLY A 44 6.25 -13.62 20.29
C GLY A 44 5.84 -12.16 20.51
N SER A 45 6.66 -11.17 20.12
CA SER A 45 6.26 -9.76 20.16
C SER A 45 5.18 -9.45 19.12
N GLU A 46 4.27 -8.55 19.47
CA GLU A 46 3.35 -7.93 18.51
C GLU A 46 3.97 -6.67 17.92
N VAL A 47 3.84 -6.49 16.61
CA VAL A 47 4.40 -5.36 15.88
C VAL A 47 3.34 -4.75 14.99
N GLU A 48 3.16 -3.42 15.06
CA GLU A 48 2.34 -2.67 14.13
C GLU A 48 3.12 -2.46 12.82
N VAL A 49 2.57 -2.95 11.72
CA VAL A 49 3.21 -2.94 10.40
C VAL A 49 2.19 -2.60 9.31
N PHE A 50 2.66 -1.94 8.27
CA PHE A 50 1.90 -1.78 7.04
C PHE A 50 2.16 -2.96 6.10
N VAL A 51 1.09 -3.58 5.58
CA VAL A 51 1.19 -4.79 4.74
C VAL A 51 0.88 -4.45 3.29
N TYR A 52 1.79 -4.76 2.36
CA TYR A 52 1.64 -4.45 0.93
C TYR A 52 2.49 -5.40 0.06
N ASN A 53 2.35 -5.32 -1.27
CA ASN A 53 3.20 -6.07 -2.20
C ASN A 53 4.45 -5.27 -2.55
N ASP A 54 5.63 -5.89 -2.45
CA ASP A 54 6.90 -5.30 -2.89
C ASP A 54 7.03 -5.27 -4.43
N SER A 55 8.22 -4.97 -4.94
CA SER A 55 8.52 -4.92 -6.38
C SER A 55 8.60 -6.30 -7.04
N GLU A 56 8.71 -7.38 -6.26
CA GLU A 56 8.71 -8.77 -6.71
C GLU A 56 7.32 -9.42 -6.53
N ASP A 57 6.29 -8.61 -6.29
CA ASP A 57 4.91 -9.02 -6.04
C ASP A 57 4.70 -9.89 -4.80
N ARG A 58 5.68 -9.93 -3.89
CA ARG A 58 5.59 -10.66 -2.63
C ARG A 58 4.89 -9.81 -1.58
N LEU A 59 4.06 -10.46 -0.76
CA LEU A 59 3.44 -9.80 0.38
C LEU A 59 4.50 -9.57 1.47
N VAL A 60 4.69 -8.32 1.86
CA VAL A 60 5.68 -7.90 2.85
C VAL A 60 5.05 -6.99 3.90
N ALA A 61 5.72 -6.91 5.05
CA ALA A 61 5.41 -5.98 6.12
C ALA A 61 6.53 -4.93 6.24
N THR A 62 6.16 -3.68 6.49
CA THR A 62 7.09 -2.57 6.72
C THR A 62 6.67 -1.75 7.93
N THR A 63 7.65 -1.13 8.59
CA THR A 63 7.43 -0.08 9.61
C THR A 63 7.48 1.33 9.02
N GLU A 64 7.71 1.46 7.71
CA GLU A 64 7.52 2.71 7.00
C GLU A 64 6.05 3.14 7.01
N THR A 65 5.84 4.44 6.86
CA THR A 65 4.51 5.05 6.88
C THR A 65 4.15 5.54 5.49
N PRO A 66 3.17 4.93 4.81
CA PRO A 66 2.72 5.43 3.52
C PRO A 66 1.99 6.76 3.70
N TYR A 67 1.93 7.57 2.65
CA TYR A 67 1.13 8.80 2.64
C TYR A 67 -0.39 8.54 2.65
N ALA A 68 -0.83 7.34 2.26
CA ALA A 68 -2.23 6.91 2.35
C ALA A 68 -2.36 5.38 2.35
N GLN A 69 -3.43 4.90 2.98
CA GLN A 69 -3.82 3.49 3.04
C GLN A 69 -4.97 3.19 2.07
N ALA A 70 -5.22 1.90 1.83
CA ALA A 70 -6.39 1.47 1.06
C ALA A 70 -7.70 1.93 1.72
N GLY A 71 -8.53 2.62 0.95
CA GLY A 71 -9.76 3.29 1.39
C GLY A 71 -9.61 4.80 1.63
N GLU A 72 -8.38 5.34 1.53
CA GLU A 72 -8.12 6.76 1.71
C GLU A 72 -7.89 7.48 0.37
N PHE A 73 -7.94 8.80 0.42
CA PHE A 73 -7.59 9.69 -0.68
C PHE A 73 -6.33 10.47 -0.33
N ALA A 74 -5.45 10.69 -1.31
CA ALA A 74 -4.25 11.48 -1.12
C ALA A 74 -3.88 12.28 -2.38
N TYR A 75 -3.12 13.36 -2.15
CA TYR A 75 -2.34 14.01 -3.20
C TYR A 75 -0.94 13.39 -3.18
N LEU A 76 -0.51 12.81 -4.30
CA LEU A 76 0.80 12.17 -4.46
C LEU A 76 1.49 12.72 -5.73
N GLU A 77 2.82 12.81 -5.71
CA GLU A 77 3.62 13.24 -6.86
C GLU A 77 3.90 12.07 -7.80
N VAL A 78 3.82 12.30 -9.11
CA VAL A 78 4.22 11.34 -10.14
C VAL A 78 5.74 11.35 -10.27
N ILE A 79 6.39 10.25 -9.93
CA ILE A 79 7.86 10.16 -9.99
C ILE A 79 8.38 9.45 -11.23
N SER A 80 7.54 8.62 -11.87
CA SER A 80 7.86 8.02 -13.17
C SER A 80 6.60 7.64 -13.95
N VAL A 81 6.73 7.50 -15.27
CA VAL A 81 5.65 7.02 -16.14
C VAL A 81 6.15 5.85 -16.99
N HIS A 82 5.51 4.69 -16.82
CA HIS A 82 5.87 3.49 -17.56
C HIS A 82 4.99 3.30 -18.80
N PRO A 83 5.57 2.99 -19.99
CA PRO A 83 4.85 2.98 -21.26
C PRO A 83 3.62 2.08 -21.35
N THR A 84 3.57 1.00 -20.55
CA THR A 84 2.48 0.00 -20.61
C THR A 84 1.69 -0.12 -19.32
N ALA A 85 2.19 0.39 -18.19
CA ALA A 85 1.57 0.16 -16.88
C ALA A 85 0.75 1.38 -16.44
N GLY A 86 1.36 2.57 -16.50
CA GLY A 86 0.77 3.80 -16.01
C GLY A 86 1.81 4.67 -15.30
N ALA A 87 1.33 5.60 -14.49
CA ALA A 87 2.16 6.48 -13.66
C ALA A 87 2.49 5.79 -12.34
N PHE A 88 3.66 6.07 -11.79
CA PHE A 88 4.07 5.65 -10.46
C PHE A 88 4.16 6.87 -9.56
N LEU A 89 3.48 6.79 -8.42
CA LEU A 89 3.32 7.89 -7.48
C LEU A 89 4.21 7.66 -6.26
N ASP A 90 4.85 8.72 -5.77
CA ASP A 90 5.54 8.68 -4.48
C ASP A 90 4.51 8.36 -3.39
N TRP A 91 4.67 7.19 -2.77
CA TRP A 91 3.76 6.68 -1.77
C TRP A 91 4.32 6.80 -0.34
N GLY A 92 5.55 7.30 -0.19
CA GLY A 92 6.25 7.32 1.10
C GLY A 92 6.76 5.95 1.56
N LEU A 93 6.70 4.93 0.69
CA LEU A 93 7.27 3.60 0.92
C LEU A 93 8.44 3.35 -0.02
N SER A 94 9.21 2.29 0.23
CA SER A 94 10.28 1.86 -0.68
C SER A 94 9.82 1.50 -2.11
N LYS A 95 8.50 1.36 -2.32
CA LYS A 95 7.89 1.06 -3.61
C LYS A 95 6.86 2.12 -3.92
N ASP A 96 6.88 2.58 -5.16
CA ASP A 96 5.94 3.57 -5.66
C ASP A 96 4.55 2.97 -5.91
N LEU A 97 3.52 3.78 -5.72
CA LEU A 97 2.15 3.36 -5.93
C LEU A 97 1.80 3.46 -7.42
N LEU A 98 1.45 2.33 -8.03
CA LEU A 98 1.00 2.31 -9.41
C LEU A 98 -0.37 2.98 -9.53
N LEU A 99 -0.47 3.95 -10.44
CA LEU A 99 -1.71 4.50 -10.99
C LEU A 99 -1.88 3.93 -12.42
N PRO A 100 -2.62 2.82 -12.60
CA PRO A 100 -2.74 2.16 -13.89
C PRO A 100 -3.43 3.04 -14.93
N TYR A 101 -3.07 2.91 -16.22
CA TYR A 101 -3.71 3.71 -17.28
C TYR A 101 -5.25 3.64 -17.29
N ARG A 102 -5.83 2.47 -17.01
CA ARG A 102 -7.29 2.31 -16.92
C ARG A 102 -7.93 3.19 -15.84
N GLU A 103 -7.18 3.50 -14.78
CA GLU A 103 -7.60 4.29 -13.63
C GLU A 103 -7.24 5.78 -13.73
N GLN A 104 -6.54 6.21 -14.79
CA GLN A 104 -6.15 7.62 -15.00
C GLN A 104 -7.26 8.49 -15.61
N GLY A 105 -8.29 7.88 -16.20
CA GLY A 105 -9.33 8.59 -16.95
C GLY A 105 -8.80 9.14 -18.27
N ASN A 106 -8.99 10.44 -18.52
CA ASN A 106 -8.51 11.13 -19.72
C ASN A 106 -7.27 12.00 -19.45
N THR A 107 -6.66 11.87 -18.26
CA THR A 107 -5.48 12.64 -17.86
C THR A 107 -4.22 11.94 -18.36
N LEU A 108 -3.27 12.71 -18.89
CA LEU A 108 -1.93 12.24 -19.22
C LEU A 108 -0.97 12.86 -18.21
N PHE A 109 -0.32 12.01 -17.42
CA PHE A 109 0.66 12.42 -16.43
C PHE A 109 2.08 12.44 -17.01
N THR A 110 2.89 13.35 -16.49
CA THR A 110 4.33 13.45 -16.68
C THR A 110 5.04 13.46 -15.32
N GLU A 111 6.34 13.17 -15.32
CA GLU A 111 7.14 13.20 -14.07
C GLU A 111 7.11 14.60 -13.45
N GLY A 112 6.90 14.66 -12.14
CA GLY A 112 6.72 15.89 -11.36
C GLY A 112 5.28 16.39 -11.25
N ASP A 113 4.31 15.78 -11.97
CA ASP A 113 2.90 16.15 -11.83
C ASP A 113 2.32 15.71 -10.48
N GLY A 114 1.36 16.48 -9.97
CA GLY A 114 0.56 16.11 -8.80
C GLY A 114 -0.72 15.38 -9.17
N ALA A 115 -1.04 14.30 -8.46
CA ALA A 115 -2.27 13.53 -8.64
C ALA A 115 -3.07 13.39 -7.34
N ILE A 116 -4.35 13.79 -7.37
CA ILE A 116 -5.31 13.42 -6.33
C ILE A 116 -5.85 12.04 -6.69
N VAL A 117 -5.67 11.07 -5.80
CA VAL A 117 -6.01 9.67 -6.04
C VAL A 117 -6.79 9.06 -4.87
N ALA A 118 -7.64 8.10 -5.18
CA ALA A 118 -8.13 7.10 -4.25
C ALA A 118 -7.14 5.92 -4.23
N VAL A 119 -6.76 5.45 -3.04
CA VAL A 119 -5.92 4.26 -2.86
C VAL A 119 -6.82 3.08 -2.53
N TYR A 120 -6.66 1.95 -3.23
CA TYR A 120 -7.49 0.76 -3.01
C TYR A 120 -6.74 -0.54 -3.31
N VAL A 121 -7.26 -1.66 -2.81
CA VAL A 121 -6.77 -3.00 -3.16
C VAL A 121 -7.53 -3.48 -4.39
N ASP A 122 -6.82 -3.76 -5.47
CA ASP A 122 -7.39 -4.37 -6.66
C ASP A 122 -7.70 -5.85 -6.38
N GLU A 123 -8.98 -6.22 -6.42
CA GLU A 123 -9.47 -7.55 -6.03
C GLU A 123 -8.96 -8.68 -6.92
N TYR A 124 -8.61 -8.39 -8.18
CA TYR A 124 -8.13 -9.40 -9.13
C TYR A 124 -6.66 -9.75 -8.90
N THR A 125 -5.85 -8.75 -8.54
CA THR A 125 -4.39 -8.90 -8.38
C THR A 125 -3.93 -8.93 -6.92
N ASN A 126 -4.81 -8.59 -5.98
CA ASN A 126 -4.50 -8.35 -4.56
C ASN A 126 -3.41 -7.30 -4.33
N ARG A 127 -3.26 -6.34 -5.25
CA ARG A 127 -2.26 -5.27 -5.16
C ARG A 127 -2.91 -3.96 -4.75
N VAL A 128 -2.18 -3.16 -3.97
CA VAL A 128 -2.56 -1.77 -3.72
C VAL A 128 -2.23 -0.93 -4.94
N VAL A 129 -3.22 -0.19 -5.43
CA VAL A 129 -3.11 0.70 -6.60
C VAL A 129 -3.86 2.01 -6.34
N ALA A 130 -3.56 3.02 -7.14
CA ALA A 130 -4.24 4.31 -7.15
C ALA A 130 -5.28 4.42 -8.27
N SER A 131 -6.28 5.29 -8.09
CA SER A 131 -7.20 5.74 -9.13
C SER A 131 -7.51 7.22 -9.05
N THR A 132 -7.52 7.91 -10.19
CA THR A 132 -8.01 9.29 -10.30
C THR A 132 -9.51 9.33 -10.61
N ARG A 133 -10.15 8.18 -10.83
CA ARG A 133 -11.62 8.06 -10.99
C ARG A 133 -12.30 8.12 -9.62
N LEU A 134 -12.11 9.24 -8.91
CA LEU A 134 -12.50 9.40 -7.51
C LEU A 134 -13.97 9.05 -7.23
N HIS A 135 -14.87 9.33 -8.18
CA HIS A 135 -16.30 9.03 -8.09
C HIS A 135 -16.60 7.54 -7.87
N ASN A 136 -15.74 6.62 -8.31
CA ASN A 136 -15.88 5.18 -8.09
C ASN A 136 -15.57 4.76 -6.65
N HIS A 137 -14.90 5.62 -5.90
CA HIS A 137 -14.40 5.33 -4.55
C HIS A 137 -15.08 6.20 -3.47
N LEU A 138 -16.00 7.09 -3.87
CA LEU A 138 -16.82 7.84 -2.93
C LEU A 138 -17.89 6.94 -2.31
N PRO A 139 -18.20 7.09 -1.01
CA PRO A 139 -19.32 6.39 -0.40
C PRO A 139 -20.63 6.82 -1.07
N PRO A 140 -21.61 5.90 -1.23
CA PRO A 140 -22.91 6.21 -1.81
C PRO A 140 -23.79 7.05 -0.87
N GLU A 141 -23.47 7.06 0.42
CA GLU A 141 -24.23 7.78 1.44
C GLU A 141 -24.00 9.28 1.35
N LYS A 142 -25.10 10.04 1.43
CA LYS A 142 -25.01 11.49 1.56
C LYS A 142 -24.49 11.84 2.95
N PRO A 143 -23.48 12.71 3.05
CA PRO A 143 -22.99 13.16 4.34
C PRO A 143 -24.12 13.85 5.14
N PRO A 144 -24.19 13.65 6.47
CA PRO A 144 -25.32 14.08 7.29
C PRO A 144 -25.31 15.58 7.62
N TYR A 145 -24.70 16.43 6.79
CA TYR A 145 -24.73 17.88 7.01
C TYR A 145 -25.98 18.50 6.39
N GLU A 146 -26.59 19.45 7.10
CA GLU A 146 -27.64 20.33 6.58
C GLU A 146 -26.98 21.58 5.96
N VAL A 147 -27.52 22.06 4.83
CA VAL A 147 -27.03 23.24 4.07
C VAL A 147 -27.77 24.49 4.53
#